data_AF-A0A7R8WSH2-F1
#
_entry.id   AF-A0A7R8WSH2-F1
#
_cell.length_a   1.000
_cell.length_b   1.000
_cell.length_c   1.000
_cell.angle_alpha   90.00
_cell.angle_beta   90.00
_cell.angle_gamma   90.00
#
_symmetry.space_group_name_H-M   'P 1'
#
loop_
_entity.id
_entity.type
_entity.pdbx_description
1 polymer ?
#
loop_
_entity_poly.entity_id
_entity_poly.type
_entity_poly.pdbx_seq_one_letter_code
_entity_poly.pdbx_strand_id
1 'polypeptide(L)'
;MPQTTQEVFKGRQRGNWIKLRTIILLRWGAIIGQLSALFVAQEIYGIDLEVGLCLLVVGISIIGNLVATVIFPESKRLSEAENLLMVLFDLLQLSLLLFLTGGLNNPFYILLLGPVMVSAAVLTLRSTVFLGVTATIIVTILSQYHVPLRTNSGEILKTPELFLFGNWTAILIAIIFLSYYSRRIAVEMHSMSDALVATQMALSREQKLTDLGGVVAAAAHELGTPLATIKLVSAELIDELDDHPSLQS
;
A
#
# COMPACT_ATOMS: atom_id res chain seq x y z
N MET A 1 -22.52 1.36 -34.51
CA MET A 1 -21.55 0.74 -33.57
C MET A 1 -20.16 0.85 -34.17
N PRO A 2 -19.08 1.08 -33.38
CA PRO A 2 -18.93 0.64 -31.99
C PRO A 2 -18.71 1.79 -30.97
N GLN A 3 -19.49 1.73 -29.89
CA GLN A 3 -19.31 2.51 -28.65
C GLN A 3 -18.72 1.65 -27.52
N THR A 4 -18.05 0.55 -27.83
CA THR A 4 -17.82 -0.53 -26.85
C THR A 4 -16.42 -0.57 -26.22
N THR A 5 -15.53 0.38 -26.48
CA THR A 5 -14.15 0.33 -25.97
C THR A 5 -13.88 1.19 -24.73
N GLN A 6 -14.77 2.10 -24.34
CA GLN A 6 -14.55 2.99 -23.18
C GLN A 6 -15.04 2.44 -21.84
N GLU A 7 -15.86 1.37 -21.81
CA GLU A 7 -16.34 0.79 -20.55
C GLU A 7 -15.43 -0.31 -19.97
N VAL A 8 -14.42 -0.77 -20.71
CA VAL A 8 -13.53 -1.85 -20.27
C VAL A 8 -12.47 -1.38 -19.24
N PHE A 9 -12.30 -0.07 -19.04
CA PHE A 9 -11.31 0.47 -18.09
C PHE A 9 -11.84 0.81 -16.68
N LYS A 10 -13.12 0.57 -16.39
CA LYS A 10 -13.70 0.92 -15.07
C LYS A 10 -13.39 -0.06 -13.92
N GLY A 11 -12.64 -1.14 -14.17
CA GLY A 11 -12.48 -2.23 -13.19
C GLY A 11 -11.05 -2.69 -12.86
N ARG A 12 -9.99 -2.01 -13.32
CA ARG A 12 -8.61 -2.43 -13.00
C ARG A 12 -8.29 -2.14 -11.53
N GLN A 13 -8.52 -3.17 -10.70
CA GLN A 13 -7.91 -3.49 -9.41
C GLN A 13 -7.28 -2.31 -8.66
N ARG A 14 -8.13 -1.52 -8.00
CA ARG A 14 -7.78 -0.44 -7.05
C ARG A 14 -7.16 -0.91 -5.72
N GLY A 15 -6.57 -2.10 -5.67
CA GLY A 15 -5.88 -2.56 -4.46
C GLY A 15 -4.50 -1.94 -4.44
N ASN A 16 -4.20 -1.07 -3.49
CA ASN A 16 -2.84 -0.65 -3.22
C ASN A 16 -2.11 -1.80 -2.55
N TRP A 17 -1.02 -2.29 -3.16
CA TRP A 17 -0.37 -3.53 -2.74
C TRP A 17 0.58 -3.28 -1.57
N ILE A 18 0.01 -3.16 -0.39
CA ILE A 18 0.77 -3.50 0.80
C ILE A 18 0.84 -5.02 0.84
N LYS A 19 2.04 -5.57 0.61
CA LYS A 19 2.28 -7.01 0.74
C LYS A 19 1.76 -7.44 2.11
N LEU A 20 1.10 -8.59 2.19
CA LEU A 20 0.61 -9.16 3.45
C LEU A 20 1.69 -9.13 4.55
N ARG A 21 2.95 -9.37 4.15
CA ARG A 21 4.14 -9.25 4.99
C ARG A 21 4.27 -7.90 5.71
N THR A 22 4.00 -6.78 5.04
CA THR A 22 4.08 -5.45 5.65
C THR A 22 2.98 -5.26 6.69
N ILE A 23 1.76 -5.75 6.45
CA ILE A 23 0.68 -5.71 7.43
C ILE A 23 1.03 -6.56 8.66
N ILE A 24 1.54 -7.77 8.45
CA ILE A 24 1.99 -8.67 9.53
C ILE A 24 3.14 -8.04 10.33
N LEU A 25 4.09 -7.38 9.68
CA LEU A 25 5.19 -6.66 10.35
C LEU A 25 4.67 -5.52 11.23
N LEU A 26 3.72 -4.73 10.73
CA LEU A 26 3.09 -3.65 11.51
C LEU A 26 2.36 -4.22 12.74
N ARG A 27 1.67 -5.35 12.60
CA ARG A 27 0.99 -6.03 13.72
C ARG A 27 1.97 -6.57 14.75
N TRP A 28 3.10 -7.14 14.33
CA TRP A 28 4.16 -7.53 15.26
C TRP A 28 4.73 -6.33 16.01
N GLY A 29 4.96 -5.21 15.33
CA GLY A 29 5.37 -3.95 15.97
C GLY A 29 4.35 -3.48 17.01
N ALA A 30 3.06 -3.53 16.69
CA ALA A 30 1.98 -3.18 17.61
C ALA A 30 1.93 -4.11 18.82
N ILE A 31 2.05 -5.43 18.62
CA ILE A 31 2.07 -6.43 19.71
C ILE A 31 3.25 -6.18 20.66
N ILE A 32 4.45 -5.98 20.12
CA ILE A 32 5.65 -5.68 20.92
C ILE A 32 5.45 -4.37 21.70
N GLY A 33 4.91 -3.33 21.05
CA GLY A 33 4.58 -2.07 21.69
C GLY A 33 3.55 -2.22 22.82
N GLN A 34 2.48 -2.98 22.60
CA GLN A 34 1.44 -3.27 23.59
C GLN A 34 2.01 -4.01 24.80
N LEU A 35 2.79 -5.08 24.58
CA LEU A 35 3.43 -5.83 25.67
C LEU A 35 4.41 -4.95 26.47
N SER A 36 5.20 -4.14 25.77
CA SER A 36 6.15 -3.21 26.42
C SER A 36 5.41 -2.16 27.24
N ALA A 37 4.31 -1.59 26.71
CA ALA A 37 3.51 -0.61 27.41
C ALA A 37 2.83 -1.20 28.66
N LEU A 38 2.29 -2.42 28.56
CA LEU A 38 1.70 -3.12 29.71
C LEU A 38 2.76 -3.38 30.79
N PHE A 39 3.94 -3.85 30.40
CA PHE A 39 5.05 -4.09 31.33
C PHE A 39 5.50 -2.79 32.03
N VAL A 40 5.70 -1.72 31.28
CA VAL A 40 6.09 -0.41 31.83
C VAL A 40 5.01 0.18 32.74
N ALA A 41 3.74 0.09 32.35
CA ALA A 41 2.62 0.59 33.15
C ALA A 41 2.54 -0.10 34.52
N GLN A 42 2.78 -1.42 34.56
CA GLN A 42 2.73 -2.20 35.79
C GLN A 42 3.98 -2.02 36.64
N GLU A 43 5.17 -2.25 36.08
CA GLU A 43 6.42 -2.33 36.85
C GLU A 43 7.03 -0.97 37.18
N ILE A 44 6.86 0.03 36.30
CA ILE A 44 7.46 1.35 36.49
C ILE A 44 6.46 2.32 37.11
N TYR A 45 5.23 2.35 36.58
CA TYR A 45 4.21 3.30 37.01
C TYR A 45 3.27 2.77 38.10
N GLY A 46 3.34 1.48 38.43
CA GLY A 46 2.51 0.89 39.49
C GLY A 46 1.01 1.02 39.23
N ILE A 47 0.61 0.90 37.96
CA ILE A 47 -0.79 0.94 37.55
C ILE A 47 -1.40 -0.45 37.75
N ASP A 48 -2.48 -0.51 38.51
CA ASP A 48 -3.27 -1.70 38.75
C ASP A 48 -4.13 -2.00 37.52
N LEU A 49 -3.62 -2.90 36.68
CA LEU A 49 -4.26 -3.35 35.45
C LEU A 49 -4.75 -4.78 35.62
N GLU A 50 -5.86 -5.12 34.98
CA GLU A 50 -6.31 -6.50 34.85
C GLU A 50 -5.44 -7.23 33.80
N VAL A 51 -4.21 -7.57 34.18
CA VAL A 51 -3.17 -8.11 33.30
C VAL A 51 -3.66 -9.39 32.61
N GLY A 52 -4.44 -10.22 33.29
CA GLY A 52 -5.02 -11.43 32.71
C GLY A 52 -5.88 -11.14 31.48
N LEU A 53 -6.79 -10.16 31.57
CA LEU A 53 -7.62 -9.76 30.42
C LEU A 53 -6.80 -9.07 29.33
N CYS A 54 -5.85 -8.21 29.71
CA CYS A 54 -4.98 -7.53 28.74
C CYS A 54 -4.14 -8.53 27.95
N LEU A 55 -3.51 -9.51 28.61
CA LEU A 55 -2.74 -10.56 27.97
C LEU A 55 -3.61 -11.49 27.12
N LEU A 56 -4.85 -11.74 27.51
CA LEU A 56 -5.81 -12.48 26.68
C LEU A 56 -6.05 -11.74 25.36
N VAL A 57 -6.32 -10.45 25.41
CA VAL A 57 -6.57 -9.61 24.22
C VAL A 57 -5.32 -9.55 23.32
N VAL A 58 -4.13 -9.40 23.90
CA VAL A 58 -2.86 -9.46 23.15
C VAL A 58 -2.64 -10.87 22.57
N GLY A 59 -2.95 -11.91 23.34
CA GLY A 59 -2.86 -13.31 22.91
C GLY A 59 -3.74 -13.61 21.70
N ILE A 60 -4.99 -13.11 21.68
CA ILE A 60 -5.89 -13.19 20.51
C ILE A 60 -5.24 -12.53 19.29
N SER A 61 -4.54 -11.41 19.49
CA SER A 61 -3.81 -10.71 18.41
C SER A 61 -2.67 -11.56 17.85
N ILE A 62 -1.88 -12.16 18.73
CA ILE A 62 -0.77 -13.05 18.38
C ILE A 62 -1.31 -14.25 17.58
N ILE A 63 -2.37 -14.91 18.07
CA ILE A 63 -3.01 -16.03 17.38
C ILE A 63 -3.52 -15.59 16.01
N GLY A 64 -4.25 -14.47 15.94
CA GLY A 64 -4.74 -13.93 14.67
C GLY A 64 -3.61 -13.61 13.67
N ASN A 65 -2.46 -13.16 14.16
CA ASN A 65 -1.29 -12.87 13.33
C ASN A 65 -0.56 -14.15 12.86
N LEU A 66 -0.44 -15.16 13.73
CA LEU A 66 0.12 -16.47 13.38
C LEU A 66 -0.77 -17.20 12.36
N VAL A 67 -2.09 -17.22 12.59
CA VAL A 67 -3.08 -17.77 11.66
C VAL A 67 -2.99 -17.07 10.31
N ALA A 68 -2.88 -15.74 10.30
CA ALA A 68 -2.69 -14.98 9.06
C ALA A 68 -1.38 -15.36 8.34
N THR A 69 -0.32 -15.64 9.08
CA THR A 69 0.99 -16.02 8.51
C THR A 69 0.97 -17.46 7.94
N VAL A 70 0.27 -18.39 8.58
CA VAL A 70 0.24 -19.80 8.18
C VAL A 70 -0.78 -20.07 7.06
N ILE A 71 -1.96 -19.45 7.12
CA ILE A 71 -3.05 -19.71 6.17
C ILE A 71 -2.84 -18.99 4.84
N PHE A 72 -2.25 -17.79 4.85
CA PHE A 72 -2.11 -16.98 3.65
C PHE A 72 -0.68 -17.04 3.11
N PRO A 73 -0.47 -17.59 1.89
CA PRO A 73 0.82 -17.55 1.22
C PRO A 73 1.35 -16.11 1.12
N GLU A 74 2.66 -15.90 1.22
CA GLU A 74 3.27 -14.56 1.16
C GLU A 74 2.94 -13.79 -0.14
N SER A 75 2.56 -14.50 -1.21
CA SER A 75 2.15 -13.96 -2.51
C SER A 75 0.63 -13.89 -2.71
N LYS A 76 -0.18 -14.39 -1.77
CA LYS A 76 -1.65 -14.37 -1.89
C LYS A 76 -2.13 -12.93 -1.82
N ARG A 77 -2.87 -12.54 -2.87
CA ARG A 77 -3.58 -11.27 -2.91
C ARG A 77 -4.84 -11.41 -2.08
N LEU A 78 -4.89 -10.69 -0.96
CA LEU A 78 -6.09 -10.63 -0.15
C LEU A 78 -7.23 -9.96 -0.93
N SER A 79 -8.41 -10.54 -0.85
CA SER A 79 -9.65 -9.90 -1.25
C SER A 79 -9.88 -8.63 -0.43
N GLU A 80 -10.65 -7.69 -0.97
CA GLU A 80 -11.04 -6.49 -0.24
C GLU A 80 -11.73 -6.84 1.09
N ALA A 81 -12.58 -7.88 1.10
CA ALA A 81 -13.27 -8.33 2.30
C ALA A 81 -12.29 -8.88 3.36
N GLU A 82 -11.27 -9.64 2.93
CA GLU A 82 -10.24 -10.18 3.83
C GLU A 82 -9.43 -9.03 4.47
N ASN A 83 -9.04 -8.03 3.68
CA ASN A 83 -8.36 -6.83 4.19
C ASN A 83 -9.25 -6.04 5.17
N LEU A 84 -10.54 -5.89 4.85
CA LEU A 84 -11.48 -5.17 5.71
C LEU A 84 -11.61 -5.88 7.06
N LEU A 85 -11.80 -7.19 7.05
CA LEU A 85 -11.92 -7.98 8.28
C LEU A 85 -10.65 -7.93 9.13
N MET A 86 -9.48 -7.96 8.50
CA MET A 86 -8.20 -7.87 9.21
C MET A 86 -8.04 -6.52 9.91
N VAL A 87 -8.32 -5.42 9.21
CA VAL A 87 -8.24 -4.07 9.80
C VAL A 87 -9.33 -3.84 10.84
N LEU A 88 -10.54 -4.36 10.62
CA LEU A 88 -11.63 -4.29 11.60
C LEU A 88 -11.25 -5.04 12.88
N PHE A 89 -10.65 -6.22 12.75
CA PHE A 89 -10.14 -6.97 13.89
C PHE A 89 -9.08 -6.17 14.66
N ASP A 90 -8.13 -5.55 13.97
CA ASP A 90 -7.10 -4.73 14.62
C ASP A 90 -7.70 -3.53 15.36
N LEU A 91 -8.68 -2.86 14.74
CA LEU A 91 -9.40 -1.76 15.36
C LEU A 91 -10.15 -2.20 16.63
N LEU A 92 -10.88 -3.31 16.56
CA LEU A 92 -11.63 -3.85 17.69
C LEU A 92 -10.71 -4.34 18.81
N GLN A 93 -9.65 -5.05 18.46
CA GLN A 93 -8.66 -5.53 19.42
C GLN A 93 -8.00 -4.39 20.19
N LEU A 94 -7.52 -3.39 19.47
CA LEU A 94 -6.88 -2.23 20.08
C LEU A 94 -7.88 -1.45 20.94
N SER A 95 -9.13 -1.33 20.48
CA SER A 95 -10.18 -0.69 21.26
C SER A 95 -10.51 -1.43 22.55
N LEU A 96 -10.51 -2.76 22.53
CA LEU A 96 -10.76 -3.57 23.71
C LEU A 96 -9.61 -3.46 24.71
N LEU A 97 -8.37 -3.43 24.22
CA LEU A 97 -7.22 -3.17 25.08
C LEU A 97 -7.33 -1.78 25.72
N LEU A 98 -7.64 -0.74 24.93
CA LEU A 98 -7.85 0.62 25.43
C LEU A 98 -9.00 0.69 26.43
N PHE A 99 -10.10 -0.03 26.21
CA PHE A 99 -11.21 -0.12 27.15
C PHE A 99 -10.74 -0.62 28.53
N LEU A 100 -9.91 -1.67 28.56
CA LEU A 100 -9.35 -2.23 29.79
C LEU A 100 -8.31 -1.31 30.43
N THR A 101 -7.66 -0.45 29.65
CA THR A 101 -6.54 0.39 30.10
C THR A 101 -6.89 1.88 30.18
N GLY A 102 -8.14 2.27 30.43
CA GLY A 102 -8.49 3.67 30.71
C GLY A 102 -9.18 4.47 29.60
N GLY A 103 -9.52 3.86 28.47
CA GLY A 103 -10.20 4.50 27.35
C GLY A 103 -9.40 5.69 26.81
N LEU A 104 -10.05 6.85 26.65
CA LEU A 104 -9.37 8.08 26.22
C LEU A 104 -8.48 8.74 27.29
N ASN A 105 -8.49 8.26 28.54
CA ASN A 105 -7.48 8.67 29.52
C ASN A 105 -6.12 8.02 29.25
N ASN A 106 -6.09 6.97 28.42
CA ASN A 106 -4.86 6.31 28.03
C ASN A 106 -4.19 7.05 26.87
N PRO A 107 -2.95 7.54 27.00
CA PRO A 107 -2.28 8.31 25.95
C PRO A 107 -2.10 7.54 24.63
N PHE A 108 -2.14 6.20 24.65
CA PHE A 108 -2.07 5.36 23.47
C PHE A 108 -3.37 5.30 22.66
N TYR A 109 -4.44 6.02 23.04
CA TYR A 109 -5.67 6.11 22.23
C TYR A 109 -5.39 6.58 20.79
N ILE A 110 -4.32 7.36 20.59
CA ILE A 110 -3.87 7.82 19.26
C ILE A 110 -3.55 6.67 18.30
N LEU A 111 -3.22 5.48 18.81
CA LEU A 111 -2.93 4.31 17.99
C LEU A 111 -4.15 3.81 17.20
N LEU A 112 -5.37 4.18 17.60
CA LEU A 112 -6.59 3.91 16.83
C LEU A 112 -6.54 4.55 15.43
N LEU A 113 -5.72 5.58 15.21
CA LEU A 113 -5.50 6.16 13.89
C LEU A 113 -4.81 5.19 12.93
N GLY A 114 -3.95 4.30 13.44
CA GLY A 114 -3.17 3.37 12.62
C GLY A 114 -4.02 2.52 11.68
N PRO A 115 -4.95 1.69 12.22
CA PRO A 115 -5.86 0.88 11.41
C PRO A 115 -6.67 1.72 10.41
N VAL A 116 -7.15 2.90 10.81
CA VAL A 116 -7.94 3.77 9.92
C VAL A 116 -7.07 4.33 8.79
N MET A 117 -5.85 4.77 9.06
CA MET A 117 -4.90 5.25 8.05
C MET A 117 -4.51 4.14 7.07
N VAL A 118 -4.22 2.93 7.57
CA VAL A 118 -3.96 1.77 6.71
C VAL A 118 -5.18 1.49 5.83
N SER A 119 -6.38 1.56 6.39
CA SER A 119 -7.61 1.36 5.62
C SER A 119 -7.78 2.38 4.49
N ALA A 120 -7.41 3.64 4.74
CA ALA A 120 -7.53 4.71 3.78
C ALA A 120 -6.56 4.59 2.61
N ALA A 121 -5.36 4.07 2.88
CA ALA A 121 -4.33 3.84 1.86
C ALA A 121 -4.59 2.59 1.00
N VAL A 122 -5.22 1.56 1.57
CA VAL A 122 -5.28 0.21 0.95
C VAL A 122 -6.66 -0.16 0.42
N LEU A 123 -7.74 0.17 1.13
CA LEU A 123 -9.08 -0.31 0.80
C LEU A 123 -9.82 0.64 -0.16
N THR A 124 -11.02 0.25 -0.60
CA THR A 124 -11.90 1.18 -1.33
C THR A 124 -12.47 2.24 -0.39
N LEU A 125 -12.96 3.34 -0.98
CA LEU A 125 -13.57 4.43 -0.23
C LEU A 125 -14.72 3.96 0.67
N ARG A 126 -15.55 3.02 0.20
CA ARG A 126 -16.69 2.50 0.97
C ARG A 126 -16.22 1.81 2.24
N SER A 127 -15.25 0.92 2.11
CA SER A 127 -14.64 0.17 3.21
C SER A 127 -13.91 1.08 4.20
N THR A 128 -13.16 2.08 3.72
CA THR A 128 -12.53 3.10 4.58
C THR A 128 -13.57 3.93 5.34
N VAL A 129 -14.64 4.39 4.69
CA VAL A 129 -15.69 5.18 5.34
C VAL A 129 -16.37 4.35 6.42
N PHE A 130 -16.67 3.08 6.13
CA PHE A 130 -17.21 2.14 7.12
C PHE A 130 -16.30 2.05 8.35
N LEU A 131 -14.99 1.76 8.15
CA LEU A 131 -14.03 1.66 9.25
C LEU A 131 -13.85 2.98 10.01
N GLY A 132 -13.86 4.12 9.33
CA GLY A 132 -13.77 5.44 9.96
C GLY A 132 -14.99 5.77 10.83
N VAL A 133 -16.19 5.40 10.38
CA VAL A 133 -17.41 5.51 11.19
C VAL A 133 -17.35 4.57 12.38
N THR A 134 -16.94 3.31 12.18
CA THR A 134 -16.75 2.35 13.28
C THR A 134 -15.76 2.87 14.31
N ALA A 135 -14.61 3.42 13.89
CA ALA A 135 -13.62 4.01 14.77
C ALA A 135 -14.17 5.22 15.55
N THR A 136 -14.96 6.08 14.89
CA THR A 136 -15.63 7.22 15.52
C THR A 136 -16.59 6.78 16.62
N ILE A 137 -17.39 5.74 16.35
CA ILE A 137 -18.30 5.14 17.34
C ILE A 137 -17.51 4.56 18.51
N ILE A 138 -16.46 3.78 18.23
CA ILE A 138 -15.59 3.18 19.25
C ILE A 138 -14.96 4.26 20.14
N VAL A 139 -14.38 5.31 19.56
CA VAL A 139 -13.79 6.44 20.30
C VAL A 139 -14.82 7.10 21.22
N THR A 140 -16.05 7.28 20.73
CA THR A 140 -17.15 7.88 21.50
C THR A 140 -17.60 6.96 22.63
N ILE A 141 -17.61 5.64 22.41
CA ILE A 141 -17.87 4.67 23.48
C ILE A 141 -16.74 4.72 24.51
N LEU A 142 -15.48 4.70 24.08
CA LEU A 142 -14.29 4.73 24.95
C LEU A 142 -14.11 6.03 25.73
N SER A 143 -14.75 7.13 25.32
CA SER A 143 -14.71 8.37 26.08
C SER A 143 -15.63 8.30 27.31
N GLN A 144 -16.73 7.55 27.21
CA GLN A 144 -17.76 7.46 28.25
C GLN A 144 -17.67 6.17 29.08
N TYR A 145 -17.24 5.07 28.44
CA TYR A 145 -17.24 3.73 29.00
C TYR A 145 -15.84 3.11 28.85
N HIS A 146 -15.21 2.88 29.99
CA HIS A 146 -13.89 2.27 30.11
C HIS A 146 -13.63 1.83 31.55
N VAL A 147 -12.70 0.91 31.72
CA VAL A 147 -12.21 0.55 33.05
C VAL A 147 -11.33 1.69 33.56
N PRO A 148 -11.63 2.29 34.73
CA PRO A 148 -10.84 3.39 35.25
C PRO A 148 -9.45 2.89 35.68
N LEU A 149 -8.41 3.62 35.28
CA LEU A 149 -7.04 3.33 35.69
C LEU A 149 -6.88 3.64 37.18
N ARG A 150 -6.38 2.67 37.92
CA ARG A 150 -6.06 2.81 39.34
C ARG A 150 -4.57 2.63 39.54
N THR A 151 -3.97 3.38 40.45
CA THR A 151 -2.63 3.06 40.95
C THR A 151 -2.73 1.97 42.01
N ASN A 152 -1.60 1.33 42.35
CA ASN A 152 -1.52 0.36 43.44
C ASN A 152 -1.98 0.93 44.80
N SER A 153 -1.96 2.25 44.96
CA SER A 153 -2.47 2.98 46.13
C SER A 153 -3.98 3.19 46.11
N GLY A 154 -4.68 2.76 45.06
CA GLY A 154 -6.13 2.93 44.87
C GLY A 154 -6.56 4.28 44.29
N GLU A 155 -5.61 5.15 43.94
CA GLU A 155 -5.91 6.46 43.34
C GLU A 155 -6.36 6.29 41.89
N ILE A 156 -7.47 6.94 41.52
CA ILE A 156 -7.98 6.87 40.15
C ILE A 156 -7.31 7.94 39.30
N LEU A 157 -6.54 7.52 38.30
CA LEU A 157 -5.95 8.41 37.31
C LEU A 157 -7.06 8.90 36.37
N LYS A 158 -7.48 10.16 36.55
CA LYS A 158 -8.47 10.82 35.70
C LYS A 158 -7.87 12.05 35.04
N THR A 159 -8.08 12.15 33.73
CA THR A 159 -7.80 13.37 32.99
C THR A 159 -8.92 14.38 33.25
N PRO A 160 -8.61 15.68 33.42
CA PRO A 160 -9.64 16.70 33.53
C PRO A 160 -10.63 16.65 32.36
N GLU A 161 -11.92 16.86 32.62
CA GLU A 161 -12.99 16.71 31.61
C GLU A 161 -12.76 17.57 30.36
N LEU A 162 -12.24 18.79 30.53
CA LEU A 162 -11.90 19.67 29.43
C LEU A 162 -10.83 19.07 28.49
N PHE A 163 -9.82 18.41 29.06
CA PHE A 163 -8.79 17.71 28.28
C PHE A 163 -9.35 16.46 27.64
N LEU A 164 -10.24 15.72 28.32
CA LEU A 164 -10.89 14.55 27.75
C LEU A 164 -11.74 14.91 26.52
N PHE A 165 -12.52 15.99 26.62
CA PHE A 165 -13.28 16.54 25.49
C PHE A 165 -12.38 17.02 24.36
N GLY A 166 -11.28 17.69 24.70
CA GLY A 166 -10.25 18.10 23.73
C GLY A 166 -9.65 16.91 22.99
N ASN A 167 -9.26 15.85 23.72
CA ASN A 167 -8.69 14.63 23.16
C ASN A 167 -9.70 13.89 22.27
N TRP A 168 -10.95 13.79 22.71
CA TRP A 168 -12.05 13.22 21.92
C TRP A 168 -12.25 14.01 20.62
N THR A 169 -12.32 15.33 20.68
CA THR A 169 -12.47 16.18 19.49
C THR A 169 -11.26 16.03 18.56
N ALA A 170 -10.04 16.06 19.12
CA ALA A 170 -8.79 15.95 18.37
C ALA A 170 -8.67 14.61 17.63
N ILE A 171 -9.01 13.48 18.27
CA ILE A 171 -8.94 12.17 17.62
C ILE A 171 -9.99 12.05 16.51
N LEU A 172 -11.19 12.62 16.66
CA LEU A 172 -12.20 12.63 15.59
C LEU A 172 -11.75 13.43 14.37
N ILE A 173 -11.19 14.63 14.61
CA ILE A 173 -10.60 15.45 13.55
C ILE A 173 -9.44 14.70 12.89
N ALA A 174 -8.57 14.07 13.67
CA ALA A 174 -7.43 13.30 13.16
C ALA A 174 -7.89 12.09 12.32
N ILE A 175 -8.92 11.36 12.74
CA ILE A 175 -9.52 10.27 11.96
C ILE A 175 -9.93 10.79 10.59
N ILE A 176 -10.67 11.89 10.51
CA ILE A 176 -11.14 12.44 9.24
C ILE A 176 -9.97 12.93 8.39
N PHE A 177 -9.13 13.79 8.97
CA PHE A 177 -8.07 14.49 8.26
C PHE A 177 -6.97 13.53 7.77
N LEU A 178 -6.46 12.67 8.65
CA LEU A 178 -5.40 11.73 8.30
C LEU A 178 -5.89 10.63 7.36
N SER A 179 -7.15 10.20 7.47
CA SER A 179 -7.74 9.26 6.50
C SER A 179 -7.86 9.89 5.13
N TYR A 180 -8.34 11.14 5.05
CA TYR A 180 -8.40 11.86 3.78
C TYR A 180 -7.01 12.04 3.17
N TYR A 181 -6.04 12.49 3.96
CA TYR A 181 -4.67 12.73 3.52
C TYR A 181 -3.98 11.44 3.06
N SER A 182 -4.09 10.37 3.86
CA SER A 182 -3.55 9.04 3.53
C SER A 182 -4.14 8.51 2.22
N ARG A 183 -5.46 8.64 2.03
CA ARG A 183 -6.11 8.27 0.77
C ARG A 183 -5.62 9.12 -0.41
N ARG A 184 -5.45 10.43 -0.23
CA ARG A 184 -4.95 11.34 -1.27
C ARG A 184 -3.57 10.91 -1.74
N ILE A 185 -2.64 10.68 -0.80
CA ILE A 185 -1.29 10.18 -1.12
C ILE A 185 -1.37 8.85 -1.87
N ALA A 186 -2.18 7.91 -1.39
CA ALA A 186 -2.32 6.60 -2.03
C ALA A 186 -2.80 6.72 -3.49
N VAL A 187 -3.80 7.56 -3.76
CA VAL A 187 -4.31 7.81 -5.11
C VAL A 187 -3.26 8.47 -6.01
N GLU A 188 -2.50 9.42 -5.47
CA GLU A 188 -1.44 10.10 -6.22
C GLU A 188 -0.29 9.15 -6.56
N MET A 189 0.17 8.33 -5.61
CA MET A 189 1.19 7.30 -5.85
C MET A 189 0.78 6.30 -6.93
N HIS A 190 -0.50 5.91 -6.95
CA HIS A 190 -1.03 5.04 -8.01
C HIS A 190 -0.95 5.69 -9.39
N SER A 191 -1.38 6.94 -9.50
CA SER A 191 -1.34 7.67 -10.78
C SER A 191 0.09 7.84 -11.29
N MET A 192 1.06 8.09 -10.39
CA MET A 192 2.48 8.18 -10.72
C MET A 192 3.03 6.83 -11.20
N SER A 193 2.69 5.74 -10.50
CA SER A 193 3.12 4.38 -10.89
C SER A 193 2.60 4.01 -12.28
N ASP A 194 1.33 4.31 -12.59
CA ASP A 194 0.75 4.05 -13.90
C ASP A 194 1.43 4.86 -15.01
N ALA A 195 1.76 6.13 -14.74
CA ALA A 195 2.50 6.98 -15.66
C ALA A 195 3.93 6.48 -15.92
N LEU A 196 4.61 5.98 -14.88
CA LEU A 196 5.94 5.41 -14.98
C LEU A 196 5.95 4.12 -15.81
N VAL A 197 4.97 3.25 -15.63
CA VAL A 197 4.82 2.05 -16.46
C VAL A 197 4.55 2.42 -17.92
N ALA A 198 3.69 3.41 -18.18
CA ALA A 198 3.41 3.88 -19.53
C ALA A 198 4.65 4.46 -20.24
N THR A 199 5.46 5.27 -19.53
CA THR A 199 6.71 5.82 -20.05
C THR A 199 7.76 4.74 -20.33
N GLN A 200 7.90 3.75 -19.44
CA GLN A 200 8.77 2.60 -19.69
C GLN A 200 8.35 1.80 -20.93
N MET A 201 7.04 1.60 -21.14
CA MET A 201 6.53 0.95 -22.35
C MET A 201 6.82 1.76 -23.62
N ALA A 202 6.69 3.08 -23.56
CA ALA A 202 6.98 3.97 -24.69
C ALA A 202 8.49 3.96 -25.04
N LEU A 203 9.37 4.11 -24.04
CA LEU A 203 10.82 4.03 -24.21
C LEU A 203 11.26 2.68 -24.77
N SER A 204 10.72 1.57 -24.25
CA SER A 204 11.01 0.23 -24.76
C SER A 204 10.62 0.07 -26.23
N ARG A 205 9.52 0.71 -26.66
CA ARG A 205 9.08 0.69 -28.06
C ARG A 205 10.01 1.53 -28.95
N GLU A 206 10.42 2.70 -28.50
CA GLU A 206 11.35 3.57 -29.23
C GLU A 206 12.71 2.89 -29.40
N GLN A 207 13.23 2.27 -28.35
CA GLN A 207 14.52 1.58 -28.38
C GLN A 207 14.51 0.41 -29.38
N LYS A 208 13.43 -0.38 -29.42
CA LYS A 208 13.26 -1.42 -30.44
C LYS A 208 13.21 -0.88 -31.87
N LEU A 209 12.63 0.31 -32.09
CA LEU A 209 12.61 0.95 -33.41
C LEU A 209 13.99 1.48 -33.81
N THR A 210 14.73 2.04 -32.86
CA THR A 210 16.11 2.50 -33.08
C THR A 210 17.04 1.33 -33.40
N ASP A 211 16.94 0.23 -32.65
CA ASP A 211 17.73 -0.98 -32.91
C ASP A 211 17.42 -1.54 -34.30
N LEU A 212 16.13 -1.59 -34.70
CA LEU A 212 15.73 -2.00 -36.04
C LEU A 212 16.24 -1.03 -37.11
N GLY A 213 16.17 0.28 -36.87
CA GLY A 213 16.70 1.30 -37.77
C GLY A 213 18.21 1.19 -37.95
N GLY A 214 18.95 0.90 -36.87
CA GLY A 214 20.39 0.64 -36.91
C GLY A 214 20.74 -0.60 -37.75
N VAL A 215 19.98 -1.70 -37.58
CA VAL A 215 20.17 -2.92 -38.39
C VAL A 215 19.84 -2.68 -39.86
N VAL A 216 18.75 -1.96 -40.16
CA VAL A 216 18.38 -1.63 -41.55
C VAL A 216 19.41 -0.71 -42.20
N ALA A 217 19.91 0.30 -41.48
CA ALA A 217 20.95 1.19 -41.98
C ALA A 217 22.28 0.44 -42.21
N ALA A 218 22.66 -0.45 -41.29
CA ALA A 218 23.84 -1.30 -41.45
C ALA A 218 23.70 -2.23 -42.66
N ALA A 219 22.55 -2.91 -42.82
CA ALA A 219 22.28 -3.78 -43.96
C ALA A 219 22.27 -3.01 -45.29
N ALA A 220 21.71 -1.80 -45.33
CA ALA A 220 21.72 -0.94 -46.51
C ALA A 220 23.15 -0.50 -46.89
N HIS A 221 24.00 -0.24 -45.88
CA HIS A 221 25.40 0.11 -46.10
C HIS A 221 26.22 -1.10 -46.60
N GLU A 222 26.04 -2.26 -45.99
CA GLU A 222 26.73 -3.50 -46.40
C GLU A 222 26.33 -3.98 -47.80
N LEU A 223 25.08 -3.74 -48.22
CA LEU A 223 24.61 -4.05 -49.58
C LEU A 223 24.98 -2.96 -50.60
N GLY A 224 25.16 -1.71 -50.18
CA GLY A 224 25.49 -0.59 -51.07
C GLY A 224 26.83 -0.73 -51.75
N THR A 225 27.85 -1.21 -51.02
CA THR A 225 29.21 -1.42 -51.54
C THR A 225 29.26 -2.47 -52.67
N PRO A 226 28.77 -3.72 -52.49
CA PRO A 226 28.78 -4.71 -53.56
C PRO A 226 27.92 -4.32 -54.75
N LEU A 227 26.79 -3.62 -54.55
CA LEU A 227 25.97 -3.10 -55.66
C LEU A 227 26.68 -2.01 -56.46
N ALA A 228 27.39 -1.10 -55.79
CA ALA A 228 28.22 -0.10 -56.47
C ALA A 228 29.37 -0.76 -57.24
N THR A 229 30.01 -1.79 -56.68
CA THR A 229 31.04 -2.58 -57.37
C THR A 229 30.45 -3.32 -58.57
N ILE A 230 29.30 -3.99 -58.44
CA ILE A 230 28.63 -4.66 -59.57
C ILE A 230 28.29 -3.64 -60.66
N LYS A 231 27.78 -2.46 -60.30
CA LYS A 231 27.46 -1.42 -61.27
C LYS A 231 28.70 -0.91 -62.00
N LEU A 232 29.81 -0.72 -61.30
CA LEU A 232 31.06 -0.25 -61.88
C LEU A 232 31.66 -1.30 -62.81
N VAL A 233 31.74 -2.56 -62.35
CA VAL A 233 32.21 -3.69 -63.18
C VAL A 233 31.29 -3.92 -64.38
N SER A 234 29.98 -3.80 -64.21
CA SER A 234 29.04 -3.94 -65.34
C SER A 234 29.19 -2.79 -66.33
N ALA A 235 29.50 -1.58 -65.87
CA ALA A 235 29.74 -0.44 -66.76
C ALA A 235 31.08 -0.57 -67.49
N GLU A 236 32.15 -1.00 -66.82
CA GLU A 236 33.45 -1.31 -67.43
C GLU A 236 33.30 -2.42 -68.49
N LEU A 237 32.55 -3.50 -68.19
CA LEU A 237 32.26 -4.57 -69.15
C LEU A 237 31.49 -4.09 -70.37
N ILE A 238 30.60 -3.09 -70.24
CA ILE A 238 29.86 -2.52 -71.37
C ILE A 238 30.77 -1.62 -72.22
N ASP A 239 31.59 -0.79 -71.59
CA ASP A 239 32.54 0.11 -72.26
C ASP A 239 33.59 -0.70 -73.05
N GLU A 240 34.11 -1.78 -72.47
CA GLU A 240 35.05 -2.71 -73.11
C GLU A 240 34.39 -3.49 -74.27
N LEU A 241 33.06 -3.67 -74.24
CA LEU A 241 32.29 -4.26 -75.34
C LEU A 241 32.07 -3.28 -76.50
N ASP A 242 31.93 -1.99 -76.23
CA ASP A 242 31.78 -0.93 -77.24
C ASP A 242 33.11 -0.65 -77.97
N ASP A 243 34.27 -0.82 -77.31
CA ASP A 243 35.60 -0.71 -77.94
C ASP A 243 36.03 -1.95 -78.75
N HIS A 244 35.32 -3.08 -78.60
CA HIS A 244 35.56 -4.33 -79.33
C HIS A 244 34.29 -4.87 -80.04
N PRO A 245 33.90 -4.31 -81.21
CA PRO A 245 32.67 -4.67 -81.94
C PRO A 245 32.63 -6.11 -82.48
N SER A 246 33.66 -6.92 -82.24
CA SER A 246 33.76 -8.34 -82.62
C SER A 246 33.15 -9.32 -81.61
N LEU A 247 32.64 -8.85 -80.46
CA LEU A 247 32.04 -9.69 -79.41
C LEU A 247 30.51 -9.51 -79.27
N GLN A 248 29.88 -8.68 -80.09
CA GLN A 248 28.42 -8.58 -80.18
C GLN A 248 27.85 -9.72 -81.06
N SER A 249 27.68 -10.91 -80.48
CA SER A 249 26.94 -12.03 -81.10
C SER A 249 25.95 -12.66 -80.13
#